data_AF-A0A9D2SC79-F1
#
_entry.id   AF-A0A9D2SC79-F1
#
_cell.length_a   1.000
_cell.length_b   1.000
_cell.length_c   1.000
_cell.angle_alpha   90.00
_cell.angle_beta   90.00
_cell.angle_gamma   90.00
#
_symmetry.space_group_name_H-M   'P 1'
#
loop_
_entity.id
_entity.type
_entity.pdbx_description
1 polymer ?
#
loop_
_entity_poly.entity_id
_entity_poly.type
_entity_poly.pdbx_seq_one_letter_code
_entity_poly.pdbx_strand_id
1 'polypeptide(L)'
;MDNVIVILFLAFFLVLIALDIVMLISLVKPGDERKQMIVHRASSLTLTGTVGSMMIGIIENLLKGESIDVNPFVHLGTTAIIYFVSLIYYKRKYGG
;
A
#
# COMPACT_ATOMS: atom_id res chain seq x y z
N MET A 1 -29.54 18.58 8.20
CA MET A 1 -28.87 17.85 7.11
C MET A 1 -27.44 17.49 7.50
N ASP A 2 -26.78 18.32 8.31
CA ASP A 2 -25.40 18.13 8.76
C ASP A 2 -25.20 16.83 9.55
N ASN A 3 -26.12 16.49 10.45
CA ASN A 3 -26.03 15.23 11.22
C ASN A 3 -26.07 13.97 10.35
N VAL A 4 -26.82 13.99 9.24
CA VAL A 4 -26.91 12.84 8.32
C VAL A 4 -25.60 12.68 7.54
N ILE A 5 -25.01 13.79 7.10
CA ILE A 5 -23.71 13.80 6.42
C ILE A 5 -22.61 13.31 7.36
N VAL A 6 -22.61 13.77 8.62
CA VAL A 6 -21.65 13.33 9.64
C VAL A 6 -21.78 11.85 9.94
N ILE A 7 -23.00 11.32 10.06
CA ILE A 7 -23.24 9.88 10.28
C ILE A 7 -22.74 9.05 9.09
N LEU A 8 -23.03 9.48 7.86
CA LEU A 8 -22.57 8.80 6.65
C LEU A 8 -21.03 8.82 6.54
N PHE A 9 -20.41 9.95 6.85
CA PHE A 9 -18.95 10.07 6.86
C PHE A 9 -18.32 9.14 7.90
N LEU A 10 -18.87 9.09 9.11
CA LEU A 10 -18.37 8.24 10.19
C LEU A 10 -18.56 6.75 9.86
N ALA A 11 -19.68 6.38 9.25
CA ALA A 11 -19.92 5.02 8.77
C ALA A 11 -18.91 4.61 7.68
N PHE A 12 -18.66 5.50 6.71
CA PHE A 12 -17.63 5.28 5.68
C PHE A 12 -16.24 5.11 6.30
N PHE A 13 -15.88 5.95 7.27
CA PHE A 13 -14.60 5.86 7.96
C PHE A 13 -14.42 4.54 8.72
N LEU A 14 -15.48 4.06 9.40
CA LEU A 14 -15.45 2.75 10.06
C LEU A 14 -15.26 1.60 9.07
N VAL A 15 -15.86 1.68 7.88
CA VAL A 15 -15.66 0.68 6.81
C VAL A 15 -14.20 0.65 6.36
N LEU A 16 -13.56 1.82 6.20
CA LEU A 16 -12.14 1.88 5.84
C LEU A 16 -11.26 1.23 6.90
N ILE A 17 -11.46 1.55 8.18
CA ILE A 17 -10.72 0.93 9.28
C ILE A 17 -10.90 -0.60 9.28
N ALA A 18 -12.14 -1.07 9.08
CA ALA A 18 -12.42 -2.51 9.01
C ALA A 18 -11.68 -3.18 7.84
N LEU A 19 -11.64 -2.53 6.66
CA LEU A 19 -10.88 -3.02 5.50
C LEU A 19 -9.39 -3.14 5.81
N ASP A 20 -8.79 -2.13 6.45
CA ASP A 20 -7.37 -2.14 6.82
C ASP A 20 -7.05 -3.28 7.79
N ILE A 21 -7.89 -3.50 8.79
CA ILE A 21 -7.74 -4.61 9.74
C ILE A 21 -7.81 -5.96 9.02
N VAL A 22 -8.79 -6.15 8.12
CA VAL A 22 -8.93 -7.39 7.35
C VAL A 22 -7.71 -7.63 6.47
N MET A 23 -7.19 -6.57 5.82
CA MET A 23 -5.96 -6.65 5.03
C MET A 23 -4.79 -7.12 5.89
N LEU A 24 -4.55 -6.50 7.05
CA LEU A 24 -3.46 -6.87 7.97
C LEU A 24 -3.58 -8.32 8.44
N ILE A 25 -4.77 -8.77 8.82
CA ILE A 25 -5.01 -10.16 9.24
C ILE A 25 -4.68 -11.13 8.09
N SER A 26 -5.03 -10.80 6.85
CA SER A 26 -4.76 -11.64 5.68
C SER A 26 -3.27 -11.79 5.35
N LEU A 27 -2.47 -10.75 5.64
CA LEU A 27 -1.02 -10.75 5.48
C LEU A 27 -0.32 -11.56 6.59
N VAL A 28 -0.80 -11.47 7.82
CA VAL A 28 -0.15 -12.09 8.99
C VAL A 28 -0.50 -13.57 9.14
N LYS A 29 -1.72 -13.98 8.78
CA LYS A 29 -2.18 -15.36 8.99
C LYS A 29 -1.76 -16.26 7.82
N PRO A 30 -0.80 -17.19 7.98
CA PRO A 30 -0.45 -18.13 6.93
C PRO A 30 -1.62 -19.07 6.66
N GLY A 31 -2.18 -19.00 5.46
CA GLY A 31 -3.20 -19.93 4.98
C GLY A 31 -2.62 -21.10 4.17
N ASP A 32 -3.49 -21.87 3.54
CA ASP A 32 -3.10 -22.88 2.53
C ASP A 32 -2.22 -22.24 1.44
N GLU A 33 -1.36 -23.02 0.77
CA GLU A 33 -0.44 -22.52 -0.27
C GLU A 33 -1.14 -21.66 -1.34
N ARG A 34 -2.37 -22.03 -1.73
CA ARG A 34 -3.20 -21.24 -2.65
C ARG A 34 -3.58 -19.87 -2.09
N LYS A 35 -3.99 -19.81 -0.82
CA LYS A 35 -4.36 -18.55 -0.15
C LYS A 35 -3.14 -17.64 -0.02
N GLN A 36 -1.97 -18.19 0.29
CA GLN A 36 -0.72 -17.43 0.32
C GLN A 36 -0.36 -16.89 -1.06
N MET A 37 -0.47 -17.69 -2.12
CA MET A 37 -0.26 -17.19 -3.49
C MET A 37 -1.18 -16.02 -3.84
N ILE A 38 -2.48 -16.10 -3.49
CA ILE A 38 -3.44 -15.02 -3.74
C ILE A 38 -3.04 -13.76 -2.97
N VAL A 39 -2.74 -13.88 -1.68
CA VAL A 39 -2.30 -12.74 -0.83
C VAL A 39 -1.02 -12.12 -1.37
N HIS A 40 -0.05 -12.92 -1.82
CA HIS A 40 1.18 -12.41 -2.42
C HIS A 40 0.94 -11.67 -3.74
N ARG A 41 0.05 -12.17 -4.60
CA ARG A 41 -0.33 -11.47 -5.85
C ARG A 41 -1.07 -10.17 -5.58
N ALA A 42 -1.97 -10.16 -4.59
CA ALA A 42 -2.66 -8.94 -4.15
C ALA A 42 -1.68 -7.93 -3.55
N SER A 43 -0.74 -8.40 -2.73
CA SER A 43 0.31 -7.57 -2.10
C SER A 43 1.26 -6.97 -3.14
N SER A 44 1.66 -7.73 -4.17
CA SER A 44 2.52 -7.20 -5.23
C SER A 44 1.79 -6.17 -6.10
N LEU A 45 0.51 -6.40 -6.39
CA LEU A 45 -0.32 -5.47 -7.15
C LEU A 45 -0.57 -4.16 -6.37
N THR A 46 -0.89 -4.27 -5.08
CA THR A 46 -1.09 -3.09 -4.21
C THR A 46 0.20 -2.29 -4.06
N LEU A 47 1.35 -2.95 -3.85
CA LEU A 47 2.66 -2.27 -3.84
C LEU A 47 2.92 -1.53 -5.16
N THR A 48 2.64 -2.18 -6.30
CA THR A 48 2.80 -1.56 -7.63
C THR A 48 1.89 -0.35 -7.81
N GLY A 49 0.63 -0.46 -7.37
CA GLY A 49 -0.35 0.63 -7.42
C GLY A 49 0.04 1.81 -6.53
N THR A 50 0.51 1.55 -5.30
CA THR A 50 0.96 2.59 -4.36
C THR A 50 2.23 3.30 -4.86
N VAL A 51 3.21 2.56 -5.37
CA VAL A 51 4.41 3.14 -5.99
C VAL A 51 4.01 3.97 -7.22
N GLY A 52 3.12 3.45 -8.07
CA GLY A 52 2.61 4.16 -9.25
C GLY A 52 1.86 5.45 -8.90
N SER A 53 1.01 5.45 -7.87
CA SER A 53 0.29 6.65 -7.44
C SER A 53 1.23 7.71 -6.87
N MET A 54 2.26 7.29 -6.11
CA MET A 54 3.32 8.20 -5.66
C MET A 54 4.09 8.82 -6.83
N MET A 55 4.39 8.04 -7.89
CA MET A 55 5.02 8.57 -9.10
C MET A 55 4.14 9.62 -9.79
N ILE A 56 2.84 9.36 -9.94
CA ILE A 56 1.90 10.32 -10.53
C ILE A 56 1.83 11.58 -9.67
N GLY A 57 1.77 11.44 -8.34
CA GLY A 57 1.78 12.57 -7.43
C GLY A 57 3.03 13.45 -7.57
N ILE A 58 4.21 12.88 -7.79
CA ILE A 58 5.43 13.68 -8.07
C ILE A 58 5.27 14.48 -9.35
N ILE A 59 4.78 13.85 -10.42
CA ILE A 59 4.60 14.51 -11.72
C ILE A 59 3.61 15.68 -11.58
N GLU A 60 2.47 15.45 -10.90
CA GLU A 60 1.47 16.49 -10.67
C GLU A 60 2.02 17.67 -9.86
N ASN A 61 2.77 17.40 -8.79
CA ASN A 61 3.37 18.45 -7.96
C ASN A 61 4.45 19.24 -8.71
N LEU A 62 5.26 18.56 -9.53
CA LEU A 62 6.26 19.20 -10.37
C LEU A 62 5.63 20.13 -11.42
N LEU A 63 4.49 19.74 -12.00
CA LEU A 63 3.73 20.56 -12.94
C LEU A 63 3.05 21.76 -12.27
N LYS A 64 2.56 21.60 -11.04
CA LYS A 64 1.87 22.66 -10.27
C LYS A 64 2.83 23.64 -9.59
N GLY A 65 4.10 23.27 -9.42
CA GLY A 65 5.11 24.10 -8.73
C GLY A 65 4.85 24.27 -7.23
N GLU A 66 4.05 23.38 -6.64
CA GLU A 66 3.67 23.43 -5.23
C GLU A 66 4.75 22.84 -4.30
N SER A 67 4.72 23.29 -3.05
CA SER A 67 5.63 22.80 -2.01
C SER A 67 5.28 21.36 -1.66
N ILE A 68 6.28 20.49 -1.76
CA ILE A 68 6.11 19.07 -1.45
C ILE A 68 6.17 18.89 0.07
N ASP A 69 5.01 18.74 0.73
CA ASP A 69 4.91 18.55 2.20
C ASP A 69 5.56 17.24 2.70
N VAL A 70 5.48 16.16 1.91
CA VAL A 70 6.15 14.88 2.17
C VAL A 70 6.88 14.48 0.90
N ASN A 71 8.22 14.43 0.93
CA ASN A 71 9.03 14.17 -0.25
C ASN A 71 8.77 12.75 -0.84
N PRO A 72 7.98 12.59 -1.92
CA PRO A 72 7.59 11.28 -2.40
C PRO A 72 8.75 10.58 -3.11
N PHE A 73 9.82 11.28 -3.49
CA PHE A 73 11.06 10.65 -3.95
C PHE A 73 11.72 9.84 -2.83
N VAL A 74 11.72 10.36 -1.60
CA VAL A 74 12.27 9.63 -0.44
C VAL A 74 11.42 8.40 -0.14
N HIS A 75 10.09 8.51 -0.23
CA HIS A 75 9.20 7.36 -0.06
C HIS A 75 9.34 6.31 -1.16
N LEU A 76 9.40 6.71 -2.44
CA LEU A 76 9.66 5.81 -3.56
C LEU A 76 11.01 5.10 -3.41
N GLY A 77 12.07 5.86 -3.12
CA GLY A 77 13.41 5.33 -2.92
C GLY A 77 13.47 4.34 -1.75
N THR A 78 12.87 4.69 -0.61
CA THR A 78 12.79 3.81 0.56
C THR A 78 12.02 2.52 0.24
N THR A 79 10.88 2.63 -0.44
CA THR A 79 10.06 1.47 -0.86
C THR A 79 10.84 0.56 -1.81
N ALA A 80 11.55 1.12 -2.78
CA ALA A 80 12.38 0.38 -3.73
C ALA A 80 13.53 -0.35 -3.02
N ILE A 81 14.24 0.32 -2.11
CA ILE A 81 15.34 -0.29 -1.34
C ILE A 81 14.82 -1.45 -0.50
N ILE A 82 13.73 -1.25 0.26
CA ILE A 82 13.13 -2.30 1.08
C ILE A 82 12.72 -3.48 0.20
N TYR A 83 12.04 -3.23 -0.92
CA TYR A 83 11.62 -4.28 -1.84
C TYR A 83 12.80 -5.10 -2.38
N PHE A 84 13.86 -4.45 -2.87
CA PHE A 84 15.01 -5.14 -3.42
C PHE A 84 15.79 -5.92 -2.35
N VAL A 85 15.95 -5.37 -1.15
CA VAL A 85 16.59 -6.07 -0.02
C VAL A 85 15.78 -7.31 0.37
N SER A 86 14.46 -7.16 0.52
CA SER A 86 13.56 -8.29 0.80
C SER A 86 13.60 -9.33 -0.32
N LEU A 87 13.63 -8.92 -1.59
CA LEU A 87 13.71 -9.81 -2.74
C LEU A 87 14.99 -10.64 -2.71
N ILE A 88 16.15 -10.03 -2.46
CA ILE A 88 17.44 -10.74 -2.36
C ILE A 88 17.42 -11.72 -1.19
N TYR A 89 16.93 -11.29 -0.03
CA TYR A 89 16.84 -12.14 1.17
C TYR A 89 15.95 -13.36 0.91
N TYR A 90 14.75 -13.17 0.38
CA TYR A 90 13.82 -14.27 0.12
C TYR A 90 14.26 -15.14 -1.06
N LYS A 91 14.90 -14.58 -2.08
CA LYS A 91 15.51 -15.37 -3.16
C LYS A 91 16.60 -16.28 -2.63
N ARG A 92 17.42 -15.84 -1.67
CA ARG A 92 18.42 -16.70 -1.01
C ARG A 92 17.80 -17.76 -0.08
N LYS A 93 16.68 -17.45 0.55
CA LYS A 93 16.03 -18.34 1.52
C LYS A 93 15.14 -19.41 0.87
N TYR A 94 14.49 -19.08 -0.23
CA TYR A 94 13.45 -19.91 -0.86
C TYR A 94 13.68 -20.20 -2.35
N GLY A 95 14.63 -19.53 -3.00
CA GLY A 95 15.09 -19.91 -4.34
C GLY A 95 16.19 -20.96 -4.17
N GLY A 96 15.88 -22.21 -4.51
CA GLY A 96 16.83 -23.33 -4.43
C GLY A 96 18.14 -23.10 -5.17
#